data_AF-A0A0C1G628-F1
#
_entry.id   AF-A0A0C1G628-F1
#
_cell.length_a   1.000
_cell.length_b   1.000
_cell.length_c   1.000
_cell.angle_alpha   90.00
_cell.angle_beta   90.00
_cell.angle_gamma   90.00
#
_symmetry.space_group_name_H-M   'P 1'
#
loop_
_entity.id
_entity.type
_entity.pdbx_description
1 polymer ?
#
loop_
_entity_poly.entity_id
_entity_poly.type
_entity_poly.pdbx_seq_one_letter_code
_entity_poly.pdbx_strand_id
1 'polypeptide(L)'
;MRRQAISPARILLMVLALPLTTAMITIGVYLRVSDYERHEAVVHLVALAGCDVVQRLVPGPFLEGRPGYHKRNDPDGDGVACGSASRQPFRDTVASGQTRSAPRQVEAPRQRTVGTAKFLKP
;
A
#
# COMPACT_ATOMS: atom_id res chain seq x y z
N MET A 1 1.84 -13.27 -60.09
CA MET A 1 2.24 -12.85 -58.73
C MET A 1 1.12 -12.01 -58.11
N ARG A 2 0.33 -12.59 -57.19
CA ARG A 2 -0.77 -11.90 -56.52
C ARG A 2 -0.19 -10.83 -55.59
N ARG A 3 -0.38 -9.56 -55.94
CA ARG A 3 -0.15 -8.44 -55.03
C ARG A 3 -1.06 -8.65 -53.82
N GLN A 4 -0.52 -9.20 -52.73
CA GLN A 4 -1.18 -9.16 -51.43
C GLN A 4 -1.18 -7.70 -50.99
N ALA A 5 -2.22 -6.98 -51.42
CA ALA A 5 -2.48 -5.64 -50.93
C ALA A 5 -2.56 -5.72 -49.40
N ILE A 6 -1.70 -4.96 -48.75
CA ILE A 6 -1.71 -4.79 -47.30
C ILE A 6 -3.06 -4.15 -46.97
N SER A 7 -4.04 -4.96 -46.55
CA SER A 7 -5.38 -4.46 -46.25
C SER A 7 -5.30 -3.44 -45.09
N PRO A 8 -6.02 -2.31 -45.13
CA PRO A 8 -5.97 -1.30 -44.07
C PRO A 8 -6.21 -1.87 -42.67
N ALA A 9 -7.07 -2.89 -42.55
CA ALA A 9 -7.32 -3.60 -41.29
C ALA A 9 -6.09 -4.34 -40.74
N ARG A 10 -5.25 -4.92 -41.61
CA ARG A 10 -3.99 -5.58 -41.19
C ARG A 10 -2.96 -4.56 -40.72
N ILE A 11 -2.90 -3.39 -41.38
CA ILE A 11 -2.04 -2.29 -40.93
C ILE A 11 -2.49 -1.82 -39.55
N LEU A 12 -3.79 -1.56 -39.39
CA LEU A 12 -4.37 -1.18 -38.11
C LEU A 12 -4.06 -2.20 -37.02
N LEU A 13 -4.24 -3.50 -37.32
CA LEU A 13 -3.96 -4.57 -36.38
C LEU A 13 -2.48 -4.65 -36.02
N MET A 14 -1.56 -4.53 -36.98
CA MET A 14 -0.12 -4.48 -36.70
C MET A 14 0.26 -3.27 -35.86
N VAL A 15 -0.31 -2.10 -36.16
CA VAL A 15 -0.08 -0.85 -35.43
C VAL A 15 -0.60 -0.95 -34.00
N LEU A 16 -1.75 -1.59 -33.77
CA LEU A 16 -2.35 -1.73 -32.43
C LEU A 16 -1.73 -2.88 -31.63
N ALA A 17 -1.25 -3.93 -32.30
CA ALA A 17 -0.54 -5.04 -31.65
C ALA A 17 0.74 -4.60 -30.95
N LEU A 18 1.45 -3.61 -31.49
CA LEU A 18 2.71 -3.12 -30.92
C LEU A 18 2.54 -2.48 -29.52
N PRO A 19 1.69 -1.45 -29.30
CA PRO A 19 1.49 -0.89 -27.97
C PRO A 19 0.82 -1.89 -27.01
N LEU A 20 -0.06 -2.76 -27.51
CA LEU A 20 -0.70 -3.79 -26.69
C LEU A 20 0.31 -4.80 -26.15
N THR A 21 1.16 -5.35 -27.00
CA THR A 21 2.20 -6.31 -26.58
C THR A 21 3.19 -5.65 -25.62
N THR A 22 3.58 -4.39 -25.91
CA THR A 22 4.44 -3.60 -25.02
C THR A 22 3.81 -3.43 -23.64
N ALA A 23 2.52 -3.04 -23.56
CA ALA A 23 1.81 -2.88 -22.30
C ALA A 23 1.72 -4.20 -21.50
N MET A 24 1.47 -5.32 -22.17
CA MET A 24 1.41 -6.62 -21.51
C MET A 24 2.77 -7.03 -20.93
N ILE A 25 3.85 -6.78 -21.67
CA ILE A 25 5.21 -7.06 -21.19
C ILE A 25 5.55 -6.16 -20.00
N THR A 26 5.27 -4.86 -20.07
CA THR A 26 5.58 -3.94 -18.97
C THR A 26 4.80 -4.27 -17.70
N ILE A 27 3.51 -4.61 -17.81
CA ILE A 27 2.70 -5.08 -16.68
C ILE A 27 3.31 -6.37 -16.11
N GLY A 28 3.66 -7.35 -16.95
CA GLY A 28 4.25 -8.60 -16.50
C GLY A 28 5.59 -8.42 -15.77
N VAL A 29 6.46 -7.55 -16.30
CA VAL A 29 7.74 -7.20 -15.66
C VAL A 29 7.50 -6.49 -14.33
N TYR A 30 6.60 -5.51 -14.29
CA TYR A 30 6.25 -4.80 -13.07
C TYR A 30 5.77 -5.74 -11.97
N LEU A 31 4.83 -6.64 -12.28
CA LEU A 31 4.32 -7.61 -11.30
C LEU A 31 5.35 -8.62 -10.83
N ARG A 32 6.44 -8.84 -11.59
CA ARG A 32 7.51 -9.78 -11.22
C ARG A 32 8.60 -9.11 -10.37
N VAL A 33 8.87 -7.83 -10.60
CA VAL A 33 9.98 -7.09 -9.98
C VAL A 33 9.51 -6.28 -8.77
N SER A 34 8.20 -6.00 -8.65
CA SER A 34 7.65 -5.26 -7.52
C SER A 34 7.95 -5.94 -6.18
N ASP A 35 8.30 -5.13 -5.18
CA ASP A 35 8.47 -5.57 -3.78
C ASP A 35 7.13 -5.89 -3.08
N TYR A 36 6.00 -5.62 -3.75
CA TYR A 36 4.67 -5.89 -3.21
C TYR A 36 4.20 -7.30 -3.52
N GLU A 37 3.27 -7.81 -2.72
CA GLU A 37 2.53 -9.01 -3.08
C GLU A 37 1.82 -8.82 -4.42
N ARG A 38 1.65 -9.89 -5.21
CA ARG A 38 1.07 -9.78 -6.57
C ARG A 38 -0.26 -9.02 -6.59
N HIS A 39 -1.12 -9.27 -5.61
CA HIS A 39 -2.43 -8.61 -5.52
C HIS A 39 -2.28 -7.12 -5.17
N GLU A 40 -1.36 -6.77 -4.27
CA GLU A 40 -1.04 -5.40 -3.89
C GLU A 40 -0.41 -4.61 -5.04
N ALA A 41 0.50 -5.24 -5.80
CA ALA A 41 1.09 -4.65 -7.00
C ALA A 41 0.02 -4.32 -8.05
N VAL A 42 -0.96 -5.21 -8.26
CA VAL A 42 -2.11 -4.93 -9.14
C VAL A 42 -2.92 -3.74 -8.62
N VAL A 43 -3.23 -3.68 -7.32
CA VAL A 43 -3.94 -2.54 -6.73
C VAL A 43 -3.17 -1.24 -6.92
N HIS A 44 -1.86 -1.24 -6.69
CA HIS A 44 -1.00 -0.09 -6.89
C HIS A 44 -0.96 0.35 -8.36
N LEU A 45 -0.91 -0.59 -9.31
CA LEU A 45 -0.95 -0.28 -10.75
C LEU A 45 -2.31 0.27 -11.19
N VAL A 46 -3.42 -0.28 -10.66
CA VAL A 46 -4.76 0.23 -10.99
C VAL A 46 -4.99 1.62 -10.38
N ALA A 47 -4.51 1.86 -9.15
CA ALA A 47 -4.59 3.17 -8.53
C ALA A 47 -3.86 4.25 -9.34
N LEU A 48 -2.86 3.89 -10.15
CA LEU A 48 -2.19 4.79 -11.10
C LEU A 48 -3.18 5.44 -12.08
N ALA A 49 -4.24 4.73 -12.46
CA ALA A 49 -5.27 5.18 -13.38
C ALA A 49 -6.31 6.10 -12.71
N GLY A 50 -6.32 6.18 -11.38
CA GLY A 50 -7.15 7.10 -10.60
C GLY A 50 -8.03 6.41 -9.55
N CYS A 51 -8.56 7.23 -8.65
CA CYS A 51 -9.37 6.76 -7.52
C CYS A 51 -10.66 6.05 -7.93
N ASP A 52 -11.36 6.57 -8.94
CA ASP A 52 -12.62 5.97 -9.43
C ASP A 52 -12.42 4.55 -9.96
N VAL A 53 -11.24 4.26 -10.52
CA VAL A 53 -10.93 2.95 -11.11
C VAL A 53 -10.60 1.96 -9.99
N VAL A 54 -9.73 2.34 -9.06
CA VAL A 54 -9.30 1.44 -7.99
C VAL A 54 -10.41 1.19 -6.97
N GLN A 55 -11.23 2.18 -6.63
CA GLN A 55 -12.32 2.03 -5.65
C GLN A 55 -13.41 1.04 -6.11
N ARG A 56 -13.54 0.78 -7.41
CA ARG A 56 -14.42 -0.26 -7.95
C ARG A 56 -13.91 -1.68 -7.69
N LEU A 57 -12.61 -1.84 -7.46
CA LEU A 57 -11.97 -3.12 -7.19
C LEU A 57 -11.73 -3.31 -5.69
N VAL A 58 -11.15 -2.30 -5.05
CA VAL A 58 -10.76 -2.32 -3.64
C VAL A 58 -11.08 -0.96 -3.02
N PRO A 59 -11.92 -0.90 -1.97
CA PRO A 59 -12.20 0.34 -1.27
C PRO A 59 -10.93 0.86 -0.57
N GLY A 60 -10.66 2.16 -0.69
CA GLY A 60 -9.62 2.87 0.05
C GLY A 60 -10.03 3.15 1.51
N PRO A 61 -9.19 3.83 2.32
CA PRO A 61 -8.08 4.72 1.92
C PRO A 61 -6.74 4.02 1.64
N PHE A 62 -5.89 4.63 0.81
CA PHE A 62 -4.50 4.20 0.58
C PHE A 62 -3.53 5.17 1.23
N LEU A 63 -2.65 4.65 2.09
CA LEU A 63 -1.70 5.47 2.86
C LEU A 63 -0.37 5.62 2.15
N GLU A 64 0.32 6.72 2.37
CA GLU A 64 1.67 6.95 1.85
C GLU A 64 2.62 5.78 2.19
N GLY A 65 3.40 5.36 1.19
CA GLY A 65 4.30 4.21 1.30
C GLY A 65 3.62 2.84 1.24
N ARG A 66 2.29 2.78 1.10
CA ARG A 66 1.54 1.52 0.96
C ARG A 66 1.09 1.30 -0.50
N PRO A 67 0.81 0.04 -0.88
CA PRO A 67 0.18 -0.27 -2.16
C PRO A 67 -1.10 0.55 -2.37
N GLY A 68 -1.34 0.99 -3.61
CA GLY A 68 -2.49 1.84 -3.96
C GLY A 68 -2.28 3.34 -3.76
N TYR A 69 -1.28 3.79 -2.98
CA TYR A 69 -1.01 5.22 -2.85
C TYR A 69 -0.23 5.77 -4.05
N HIS A 70 -0.73 6.88 -4.60
CA HIS A 70 -0.03 7.70 -5.58
C HIS A 70 -0.21 9.15 -5.19
N LYS A 71 0.87 9.93 -5.22
CA LYS A 71 0.81 11.38 -4.97
C LYS A 71 -0.18 12.13 -5.87
N ARG A 72 -0.45 11.63 -7.08
CA ARG A 72 -1.46 12.20 -8.00
C ARG A 72 -2.90 12.10 -7.45
N ASN A 73 -3.14 11.15 -6.55
CA ASN A 73 -4.43 10.81 -5.97
C ASN A 73 -4.60 11.39 -4.54
N ASP A 74 -3.62 12.13 -4.06
CA ASP A 74 -3.59 12.84 -2.77
C ASP A 74 -3.38 14.35 -3.06
N PRO A 75 -4.44 15.06 -3.48
CA PRO A 75 -4.34 16.47 -3.88
C PRO A 75 -4.12 17.42 -2.69
N ASP A 76 -4.53 17.03 -1.49
CA ASP A 76 -4.36 17.78 -0.24
C ASP A 76 -3.04 17.47 0.48
N GLY A 77 -2.37 16.37 0.12
CA GLY A 77 -1.04 16.02 0.61
C GLY A 77 -1.05 15.56 2.06
N ASP A 78 -2.15 14.99 2.53
CA ASP A 78 -2.30 14.52 3.91
C ASP A 78 -1.76 13.09 4.10
N GLY A 79 -1.25 12.48 3.02
CA GLY A 79 -0.72 11.12 2.98
C GLY A 79 -1.81 10.07 2.78
N VAL A 80 -3.05 10.45 2.44
CA VAL A 80 -4.20 9.57 2.30
C VAL A 80 -4.85 9.72 0.91
N ALA A 81 -4.49 8.82 0.00
CA ALA A 81 -5.08 8.78 -1.33
C ALA A 81 -6.45 8.05 -1.35
N CYS A 82 -7.35 8.53 -2.20
CA CYS A 82 -8.63 7.90 -2.50
C CYS A 82 -9.48 7.56 -1.26
N GLY A 83 -9.50 8.46 -0.26
CA GLY A 83 -10.40 8.36 0.88
C GLY A 83 -11.85 8.25 0.42
N SER A 84 -12.59 7.26 0.92
CA SER A 84 -14.02 7.15 0.65
C SER A 84 -14.77 8.32 1.30
N ALA A 85 -15.92 8.71 0.75
CA ALA A 85 -16.85 9.67 1.38
C ALA A 85 -17.34 9.25 2.79
N SER A 86 -17.00 8.03 3.23
CA SER A 86 -16.86 7.77 4.65
C SER A 86 -15.56 8.40 5.11
N ARG A 87 -15.63 9.69 5.42
CA ARG A 87 -14.75 10.33 6.42
C ARG A 87 -14.87 9.50 7.69
N GLN A 88 -14.20 8.35 7.75
CA GLN A 88 -13.70 7.88 9.01
C GLN A 88 -12.65 8.92 9.34
N PRO A 89 -12.90 9.82 10.32
CA PRO A 89 -11.77 10.50 10.91
C PRO A 89 -10.81 9.38 11.25
N PHE A 90 -9.55 9.55 10.89
CA PHE A 90 -8.45 8.93 11.57
C PHE A 90 -8.61 9.29 13.05
N ARG A 91 -9.52 8.56 13.73
CA ARG A 91 -9.47 8.37 15.15
C ARG A 91 -8.30 7.43 15.27
N ASP A 92 -7.14 8.03 15.49
CA ASP A 92 -6.18 7.55 16.46
C ASP A 92 -6.96 6.94 17.62
N THR A 93 -7.29 5.67 17.43
CA THR A 93 -7.85 4.84 18.48
C THR A 93 -6.63 4.44 19.26
N VAL A 94 -6.13 5.40 20.04
CA VAL A 94 -5.45 5.15 21.30
C VAL A 94 -6.49 4.50 22.21
N ALA A 95 -6.88 3.27 21.87
CA ALA A 95 -7.56 2.36 22.77
C ALA A 95 -6.50 1.47 23.41
N SER A 96 -5.70 2.09 24.27
CA SER A 96 -5.23 1.43 25.48
C SER A 96 -4.94 2.51 26.51
N GLY A 97 -5.86 2.70 27.44
CA GLY A 97 -5.70 3.68 28.52
C GLY A 97 -7.00 4.34 28.94
N GLN A 98 -7.94 3.54 29.42
CA GLN A 98 -9.11 4.02 30.14
C GLN A 98 -8.65 4.63 31.48
N THR A 99 -8.26 5.90 31.47
CA THR A 99 -7.88 6.62 32.70
C THR A 99 -9.14 7.07 33.42
N ARG A 100 -9.74 6.15 34.18
CA ARG A 100 -10.61 6.52 35.31
C ARG A 100 -9.76 7.22 36.36
N SER A 101 -10.22 8.38 36.77
CA SER A 101 -9.59 9.24 37.76
C SER A 101 -9.61 8.63 39.17
N ALA A 102 -8.41 8.50 39.77
CA ALA A 102 -8.03 8.58 41.21
C ALA A 102 -8.46 7.47 42.21
N PRO A 103 -7.71 7.25 43.33
CA PRO A 103 -6.62 8.06 43.90
C PRO A 103 -5.28 7.34 44.24
N ARG A 104 -4.21 8.15 44.18
CA ARG A 104 -2.96 8.17 44.96
C ARG A 104 -2.71 7.02 45.95
N GLN A 105 -1.79 6.12 45.61
CA GLN A 105 -0.96 5.40 46.58
C GLN A 105 0.51 5.73 46.35
N VAL A 106 1.15 6.20 47.41
CA VAL A 106 2.58 6.51 47.47
C VAL A 106 3.29 5.20 47.79
N GLU A 107 3.90 4.57 46.78
CA GLU A 107 4.69 3.34 46.96
C GLU A 107 6.19 3.70 46.99
N ALA A 108 6.86 3.33 48.08
CA ALA A 108 8.27 3.62 48.40
C ALA A 108 9.27 3.02 47.38
N PRO A 109 10.51 3.55 47.28
CA PRO A 109 11.50 3.08 46.32
C PRO A 109 11.94 1.63 46.60
N ARG A 110 11.78 0.75 45.61
CA ARG A 110 12.19 -0.67 45.68
C ARG A 110 13.70 -0.81 45.91
N GLN A 111 14.07 -1.46 47.02
CA GLN A 111 15.43 -1.92 47.29
C GLN A 111 15.92 -2.93 46.24
N ARG A 112 17.08 -2.63 45.65
CA ARG A 112 17.81 -3.48 44.72
C ARG A 112 18.42 -4.64 45.51
N THR A 113 17.80 -5.81 45.45
CA THR A 113 18.33 -7.02 46.08
C THR A 113 19.30 -7.68 45.12
N VAL A 114 20.60 -7.61 45.41
CA VAL A 114 21.65 -8.32 44.67
C VAL A 114 21.75 -9.75 45.19
N GLY A 115 21.37 -10.71 44.34
CA GLY A 115 21.46 -12.14 44.64
C GLY A 115 22.91 -12.60 44.80
N THR A 116 23.16 -13.35 45.86
CA THR A 116 24.46 -13.92 46.22
C THR A 116 24.92 -14.94 45.18
N ALA A 117 25.81 -14.56 44.27
CA ALA A 117 26.53 -15.50 43.44
C ALA A 117 27.55 -16.26 44.29
N LYS A 118 27.43 -17.59 44.37
CA LYS A 118 28.40 -18.46 45.03
C LYS A 118 29.67 -18.55 44.18
N PHE A 119 30.80 -18.11 44.75
CA PHE A 119 32.13 -18.35 44.21
C PHE A 119 32.51 -19.82 44.44
N LEU A 120 32.82 -20.54 43.36
CA LEU A 120 33.55 -21.81 43.37
C LEU A 120 34.93 -21.55 42.75
N LYS A 121 35.97 -21.89 43.50
CA LYS A 121 37.38 -21.64 43.20
C LYS A 121 38.02 -22.92 42.64
N PRO A 122 38.77 -22.86 41.54
CA PRO A 122 39.93 -23.73 41.33
C PRO A 122 41.21 -23.09 41.88
#